data_AF-A0A2G3E3T0-F1
#
_entry.id   AF-A0A2G3E3T0-F1
#
_cell.length_a   1.000
_cell.length_b   1.000
_cell.length_c   1.000
_cell.angle_alpha   90.00
_cell.angle_beta   90.00
_cell.angle_gamma   90.00
#
_symmetry.space_group_name_H-M   'P 1'
#
loop_
_entity.id
_entity.type
_entity.pdbx_description
1 polymer ?
#
loop_
_entity_poly.entity_id
_entity_poly.type
_entity_poly.pdbx_seq_one_letter_code
_entity_poly.pdbx_strand_id
1 'polypeptide(L)'
;MITEELIGTKKAYCSYCGSRFAIDDEVKRTESNEKIEKTVNVTKTFIDKAAVIREERLNKESKHSLLFFAGCIILVLLVWFGLGLSIKHEEVSREGKICIGRSSEDIVGKKYKGIVSELEKIGFTNIEVVDMDDAFWFWESDTIDKITIDGDSTFGEYEYFDPSARVIISYH
;
A
#
# COMPACT_ATOMS: atom_id res chain seq x y z
N MET A 1 -10.67 50.73 -70.00
CA MET A 1 -9.47 51.49 -69.57
C MET A 1 -8.86 52.07 -70.82
N ILE A 2 -8.83 53.39 -70.95
CA ILE A 2 -8.12 54.07 -72.04
C ILE A 2 -6.91 54.69 -71.37
N THR A 3 -5.72 54.19 -71.69
CA THR A 3 -4.46 54.69 -71.16
C THR A 3 -3.83 55.59 -72.21
N GLU A 4 -3.72 56.88 -71.90
CA GLU A 4 -2.97 57.84 -72.70
C GLU A 4 -1.65 58.11 -71.97
N GLU A 5 -0.52 57.84 -72.65
CA GLU A 5 0.82 57.95 -72.09
C GLU A 5 1.39 59.36 -72.29
N LEU A 6 1.58 60.09 -71.19
CA LEU A 6 2.52 61.20 -71.11
C LEU A 6 3.41 61.01 -69.88
N ILE A 7 4.66 60.64 -70.16
CA ILE A 7 5.89 60.83 -69.37
C ILE A 7 5.83 60.35 -67.91
N GLY A 8 6.32 59.12 -67.70
CA GLY A 8 7.17 58.74 -66.56
C GLY A 8 6.55 58.48 -65.20
N THR A 9 5.24 58.70 -64.99
CA THR A 9 4.58 58.34 -63.71
C THR A 9 3.26 57.62 -63.99
N LYS A 10 3.15 56.35 -63.55
CA LYS A 10 1.90 55.58 -63.68
C LYS A 10 0.89 56.15 -62.68
N LYS A 11 -0.04 56.96 -63.19
CA LYS A 11 -1.15 57.52 -62.41
C LYS A 11 -2.37 56.64 -62.57
N ALA A 12 -2.86 56.07 -61.47
CA ALA A 12 -4.12 55.34 -61.46
C ALA A 12 -5.26 56.29 -61.06
N TYR A 13 -6.44 56.06 -61.64
CA TYR A 13 -7.64 56.82 -61.33
C TYR A 13 -8.74 55.90 -60.80
N CYS A 14 -9.45 56.33 -59.76
CA CYS A 14 -10.61 55.61 -59.25
C CYS A 14 -11.82 55.90 -60.13
N SER A 15 -12.42 54.86 -60.72
CA SER A 15 -13.53 55.02 -61.68
C SER A 15 -14.85 55.48 -61.06
N TYR A 16 -14.97 55.46 -59.73
CA TYR A 16 -16.21 55.81 -59.02
C TYR A 16 -16.22 57.25 -58.48
N CYS A 17 -15.05 57.76 -58.06
CA CYS A 17 -14.94 59.10 -57.47
C CYS A 17 -13.99 60.05 -58.21
N GLY A 18 -13.32 59.59 -59.27
CA GLY A 18 -12.46 60.43 -60.12
C GLY A 18 -11.13 60.87 -59.49
N SER A 19 -10.82 60.44 -58.26
CA SER A 19 -9.57 60.78 -57.59
C SER A 19 -8.36 60.13 -58.28
N ARG A 20 -7.27 60.88 -58.42
CA ARG A 20 -6.01 60.47 -59.08
C ARG A 20 -4.92 60.23 -58.04
N PHE A 21 -4.20 59.11 -58.16
CA PHE A 21 -3.10 58.76 -57.27
C PHE A 21 -1.85 58.42 -58.09
N ALA A 22 -0.69 58.93 -57.67
CA ALA A 22 0.61 58.56 -58.23
C ALA A 22 1.10 57.28 -57.55
N ILE A 23 1.44 56.26 -58.35
CA ILE A 23 2.01 55.01 -57.84
C ILE A 23 3.53 55.14 -57.91
N ASP A 24 4.16 55.32 -56.75
CA ASP A 24 5.61 55.24 -56.59
C ASP A 24 5.95 53.86 -56.01
N ASP A 25 6.70 53.05 -56.77
CA ASP A 25 6.86 51.60 -56.52
C ASP A 25 7.92 51.28 -55.45
N GLU A 26 8.74 52.24 -55.03
CA GLU A 26 9.93 52.01 -54.22
C GLU A 26 9.68 52.19 -52.70
N VAL A 27 8.84 53.16 -52.31
CA VAL A 27 8.57 53.47 -50.88
C VAL A 27 7.68 52.41 -50.22
N LYS A 28 6.76 51.78 -50.96
CA LYS A 28 5.88 50.74 -50.41
C LYS A 28 6.63 49.48 -49.99
N ARG A 29 7.78 49.18 -50.62
CA ARG A 29 8.50 47.92 -50.43
C ARG A 29 9.35 47.93 -49.14
N THR A 30 9.86 49.08 -48.72
CA THR A 30 10.65 49.22 -47.49
C THR A 30 9.78 49.26 -46.24
N GLU A 31 8.69 50.04 -46.24
CA GLU A 31 7.71 50.09 -45.13
C GLU A 31 7.02 48.73 -44.91
N SER A 32 6.74 47.99 -45.98
CA SER A 32 6.17 46.65 -45.87
C SER A 32 7.15 45.68 -45.21
N ASN A 33 8.43 45.72 -45.58
CA ASN A 33 9.43 44.81 -45.05
C ASN A 33 9.75 45.09 -43.57
N GLU A 34 9.88 46.36 -43.16
CA GLU A 34 10.08 46.74 -41.75
C GLU A 34 8.89 46.31 -40.89
N LYS A 35 7.66 46.48 -41.40
CA LYS A 35 6.44 46.04 -40.72
C LYS A 35 6.39 44.51 -40.60
N ILE A 36 6.81 43.77 -41.64
CA ILE A 36 6.90 42.30 -41.64
C ILE A 36 7.97 41.83 -40.63
N GLU A 37 9.15 42.44 -40.59
CA GLU A 37 10.19 42.08 -39.62
C GLU A 37 9.76 42.36 -38.18
N LYS A 38 9.11 43.51 -37.92
CA LYS A 38 8.56 43.83 -36.61
C LYS A 38 7.48 42.83 -36.19
N THR A 39 6.54 42.48 -37.06
CA THR A 39 5.49 41.49 -36.71
C THR A 39 6.06 40.09 -36.51
N VAL A 40 7.05 39.67 -37.32
CA VAL A 40 7.73 38.37 -37.16
C VAL A 40 8.50 38.30 -35.84
N ASN A 41 9.27 39.33 -35.49
CA ASN A 41 10.04 39.37 -34.23
C ASN A 41 9.13 39.41 -33.00
N VAL A 42 8.04 40.17 -33.07
CA VAL A 42 7.00 40.19 -32.02
C VAL A 42 6.38 38.81 -31.87
N THR A 43 6.00 38.16 -32.98
CA THR A 43 5.42 36.81 -32.97
C THR A 43 6.38 35.76 -32.41
N LYS A 44 7.66 35.80 -32.79
CA LYS A 44 8.70 34.90 -32.27
C LYS A 44 8.88 35.08 -30.76
N THR A 45 8.94 36.32 -30.28
CA THR A 45 9.02 36.62 -28.84
C THR A 45 7.81 36.12 -28.07
N PHE A 46 6.60 36.18 -28.66
CA PHE A 46 5.39 35.62 -28.04
C PHE A 46 5.39 34.10 -28.03
N ILE A 47 5.86 33.44 -29.09
CA ILE A 47 5.97 31.98 -29.16
C ILE A 47 6.99 31.49 -28.14
N ASP A 48 8.15 32.14 -28.02
CA ASP A 48 9.18 31.81 -27.02
C ASP A 48 8.65 31.98 -25.60
N LYS A 49 8.03 33.13 -25.29
CA LYS A 49 7.41 33.35 -23.97
C LYS A 49 6.32 32.32 -23.67
N ALA A 50 5.49 31.97 -24.67
CA ALA A 50 4.46 30.95 -24.51
C ALA A 50 5.04 29.53 -24.38
N ALA A 51 6.19 29.23 -24.98
CA ALA A 51 6.90 27.96 -24.81
C ALA A 51 7.48 27.84 -23.40
N VAL A 52 8.16 28.88 -22.91
CA VAL A 52 8.71 28.94 -21.55
C VAL A 52 7.60 28.78 -20.49
N ILE A 53 6.46 29.48 -20.64
CA ILE A 53 5.30 29.35 -19.73
C ILE A 53 4.67 27.93 -19.78
N ARG A 54 4.76 27.23 -20.93
CA ARG A 54 4.28 25.85 -21.06
C ARG A 54 5.22 24.87 -20.34
N GLU A 55 6.52 25.04 -20.49
CA GLU A 55 7.53 24.23 -19.79
C GLU A 55 7.46 24.43 -18.27
N GLU A 56 7.29 25.67 -17.79
CA GLU A 56 7.10 25.96 -16.37
C GLU A 56 5.84 25.31 -15.79
N ARG A 57 4.73 25.31 -16.53
CA ARG A 57 3.48 24.65 -16.12
C ARG A 57 3.63 23.14 -16.03
N LEU A 58 4.21 22.51 -17.05
CA LEU A 58 4.46 21.05 -17.05
C LEU A 58 5.42 20.66 -15.92
N ASN A 59 6.47 21.45 -15.68
CA ASN A 59 7.41 21.23 -14.58
C ASN A 59 6.74 21.40 -13.21
N LYS A 60 5.84 22.38 -13.06
CA LYS A 60 5.08 22.60 -11.82
C LYS A 60 4.05 21.49 -11.56
N GLU A 61 3.33 21.06 -12.58
CA GLU A 61 2.35 19.96 -12.49
C GLU A 61 3.04 18.62 -12.23
N SER A 62 4.15 18.33 -12.92
CA SER A 62 4.97 17.13 -12.70
C SER A 62 5.56 17.10 -11.29
N LYS A 63 6.12 18.22 -10.81
CA LYS A 63 6.64 18.33 -9.44
C LYS A 63 5.54 18.16 -8.39
N HIS A 64 4.37 18.75 -8.59
CA HIS A 64 3.28 18.63 -7.63
C HIS A 64 2.72 17.20 -7.59
N SER A 65 2.62 16.55 -8.76
CA SER A 65 2.26 15.14 -8.87
C SER A 65 3.30 14.23 -8.18
N LEU A 66 4.59 14.44 -8.45
CA LEU A 66 5.70 13.71 -7.83
C LEU A 66 5.72 13.90 -6.30
N LEU A 67 5.57 15.14 -5.82
CA LEU A 67 5.52 15.47 -4.39
C LEU A 67 4.31 14.83 -3.70
N PHE A 68 3.15 14.80 -4.38
CA PHE A 68 1.95 14.14 -3.88
C PHE A 68 2.16 12.62 -3.73
N PHE A 69 2.69 11.96 -4.76
CA PHE A 69 2.98 10.51 -4.69
C PHE A 69 4.06 10.18 -3.66
N ALA A 70 5.12 10.99 -3.56
CA ALA A 70 6.16 10.82 -2.54
C ALA A 70 5.59 10.97 -1.12
N GLY A 71 4.71 11.95 -0.90
CA GLY A 71 4.00 12.13 0.38
C GLY A 71 3.12 10.92 0.74
N CYS A 72 2.35 10.40 -0.23
CA CYS A 72 1.54 9.20 -0.03
C CYS A 72 2.40 7.97 0.32
N ILE A 73 3.54 7.77 -0.34
CA ILE A 73 4.46 6.66 -0.03
C ILE A 73 5.02 6.81 1.38
N ILE A 74 5.44 8.00 1.78
CA ILE A 74 5.93 8.25 3.15
C ILE A 74 4.84 8.00 4.19
N LEU A 75 3.60 8.44 3.93
CA LEU A 75 2.46 8.17 4.82
C LEU A 75 2.16 6.68 4.92
N VAL A 76 2.20 5.94 3.81
CA VAL A 76 2.06 4.48 3.81
C VAL A 76 3.19 3.85 4.62
N LEU A 77 4.45 4.26 4.43
CA LEU A 77 5.57 3.75 5.23
C LEU A 77 5.41 4.06 6.73
N LEU A 78 4.94 5.26 7.09
CA LEU A 78 4.67 5.63 8.48
C LEU A 78 3.48 4.86 9.07
N VAL A 79 2.49 4.52 8.27
CA VAL A 79 1.36 3.67 8.68
C VAL A 79 1.82 2.21 8.84
N TRP A 80 2.65 1.68 7.93
CA TRP A 80 3.24 0.34 8.04
C TRP A 80 4.21 0.24 9.24
N PHE A 81 5.04 1.25 9.47
CA PHE A 81 5.95 1.30 10.61
C PHE A 81 5.23 1.60 11.92
N GLY A 82 4.19 2.46 11.88
CA GLY A 82 3.40 2.87 13.03
C GLY A 82 2.39 1.81 13.50
N LEU A 83 1.71 1.11 12.59
CA LEU A 83 0.94 -0.09 12.93
C LEU A 83 1.85 -1.30 13.19
N GLY A 84 3.05 -1.34 12.60
CA GLY A 84 4.07 -2.36 12.86
C GLY A 84 4.59 -2.36 14.30
N LEU A 85 4.43 -1.26 15.03
CA LEU A 85 4.76 -1.16 16.46
C LEU A 85 3.61 -1.57 17.40
N SER A 86 2.47 -2.02 16.87
CA SER A 86 1.40 -2.61 17.69
C SER A 86 0.94 -4.00 17.22
N ILE A 87 1.64 -4.59 16.25
CA ILE A 87 1.80 -6.03 16.28
C ILE A 87 2.80 -6.27 17.42
N LYS A 88 2.30 -6.32 18.67
CA LYS A 88 2.84 -7.33 19.58
C LYS A 88 2.57 -8.63 18.86
N HIS A 89 3.49 -9.01 17.97
CA HIS A 89 3.61 -10.39 17.60
C HIS A 89 4.07 -10.96 18.92
N GLU A 90 3.11 -11.51 19.64
CA GLU A 90 3.38 -12.54 20.61
C GLU A 90 4.13 -13.60 19.81
N GLU A 91 5.44 -13.42 19.72
CA GLU A 91 6.43 -14.46 19.52
C GLU A 91 6.35 -15.35 20.77
N VAL A 92 5.18 -15.94 21.01
CA VAL A 92 5.15 -17.26 21.60
C VAL A 92 5.93 -18.09 20.62
N SER A 93 7.13 -18.45 21.04
CA SER A 93 7.94 -19.50 20.44
C SER A 93 7.02 -20.61 19.94
N ARG A 94 6.75 -20.65 18.63
CA ARG A 94 6.09 -21.79 17.97
C ARG A 94 7.06 -22.97 17.87
N GLU A 95 8.23 -22.84 18.47
CA GLU A 95 9.30 -23.81 18.52
C GLU A 95 9.10 -24.61 19.81
N GLY A 96 8.31 -25.70 19.72
CA GLY A 96 8.23 -26.70 20.78
C GLY A 96 6.91 -26.83 21.54
N LYS A 97 5.85 -26.09 21.20
CA LYS A 97 4.53 -26.35 21.80
C LYS A 97 3.92 -27.65 21.30
N ILE A 98 3.31 -28.38 22.22
CA ILE A 98 2.77 -29.73 22.03
C ILE A 98 1.24 -29.67 22.05
N CYS A 99 0.59 -30.37 21.13
CA CYS A 99 -0.85 -30.61 21.13
C CYS A 99 -1.15 -32.05 21.52
N ILE A 100 -2.11 -32.24 22.44
CA ILE A 100 -2.51 -33.57 22.93
C ILE A 100 -3.47 -34.26 21.95
N GLY A 101 -4.19 -33.49 21.13
CA GLY A 101 -5.16 -34.03 20.17
C GLY A 101 -6.39 -34.67 20.83
N ARG A 102 -6.70 -34.28 22.07
CA ARG A 102 -7.91 -34.70 22.82
C ARG A 102 -8.36 -33.61 23.78
N SER A 103 -9.67 -33.52 24.00
CA SER A 103 -10.23 -32.65 25.03
C SER A 103 -10.08 -33.26 26.43
N SER A 104 -10.18 -32.44 27.48
CA SER A 104 -10.19 -32.96 28.85
C SER A 104 -11.38 -33.90 29.11
N GLU A 105 -12.54 -33.62 28.51
CA GLU A 105 -13.75 -34.46 28.58
C GLU A 105 -13.52 -35.85 27.99
N ASP A 106 -12.77 -35.96 26.89
CA ASP A 106 -12.42 -37.25 26.28
C ASP A 106 -11.45 -38.07 27.12
N ILE A 107 -10.70 -37.43 28.02
CA ILE A 107 -9.66 -38.06 28.85
C ILE A 107 -10.26 -38.58 30.16
N VAL A 108 -11.22 -37.85 30.74
CA VAL A 108 -11.95 -38.26 31.93
C VAL A 108 -12.65 -39.60 31.69
N GLY A 109 -12.56 -40.52 32.67
CA GLY A 109 -13.10 -41.87 32.60
C GLY A 109 -12.23 -42.89 31.85
N LYS A 110 -11.11 -42.48 31.23
CA LYS A 110 -10.14 -43.40 30.62
C LYS A 110 -9.12 -43.90 31.64
N LYS A 111 -8.42 -44.98 31.30
CA LYS A 111 -7.34 -45.53 32.13
C LYS A 111 -6.15 -44.58 32.19
N TYR A 112 -5.73 -44.18 33.39
CA TYR A 112 -4.68 -43.17 33.55
C TYR A 112 -3.35 -43.60 32.94
N LYS A 113 -2.98 -44.89 33.08
CA LYS A 113 -1.75 -45.49 32.52
C LYS A 113 -1.61 -45.24 31.01
N GLY A 114 -2.70 -45.36 30.27
CA GLY A 114 -2.69 -45.14 28.82
C GLY A 114 -2.45 -43.68 28.45
N ILE A 115 -3.05 -42.76 29.21
CA ILE A 115 -2.92 -41.32 28.99
C ILE A 115 -1.53 -40.81 29.39
N VAL A 116 -0.97 -41.30 30.51
CA VAL A 116 0.40 -40.96 30.92
C VAL A 116 1.40 -41.34 29.82
N SER A 117 1.33 -42.58 29.31
CA SER A 117 2.21 -43.01 28.22
C SER A 117 2.00 -42.23 26.92
N GLU A 118 0.79 -41.74 26.65
CA GLU A 118 0.50 -40.89 25.50
C GLU A 118 1.16 -39.51 25.68
N LEU A 119 0.99 -38.89 26.85
CA LEU A 119 1.60 -37.59 27.17
C LEU A 119 3.14 -37.62 27.12
N GLU A 120 3.75 -38.67 27.66
CA GLU A 120 5.21 -38.88 27.59
C GLU A 120 5.70 -39.04 26.13
N LYS A 121 4.96 -39.77 25.29
CA LYS A 121 5.30 -39.95 23.87
C LYS A 121 5.22 -38.65 23.08
N ILE A 122 4.25 -37.81 23.41
CA ILE A 122 4.07 -36.54 22.72
C ILE A 122 5.14 -35.52 23.18
N GLY A 123 5.67 -35.68 24.40
CA GLY A 123 6.86 -34.98 24.88
C GLY A 123 6.69 -34.19 26.17
N PHE A 124 5.62 -34.44 26.94
CA PHE A 124 5.48 -33.87 28.27
C PHE A 124 6.53 -34.44 29.21
N THR A 125 7.20 -33.55 29.94
CA THR A 125 8.30 -33.91 30.86
C THR A 125 7.91 -33.84 32.33
N ASN A 126 6.77 -33.22 32.64
CA ASN A 126 6.34 -32.89 33.99
C ASN A 126 4.92 -33.39 34.25
N ILE A 127 4.80 -34.70 34.50
CA ILE A 127 3.53 -35.38 34.74
C ILE A 127 3.51 -35.87 36.19
N GLU A 128 2.50 -35.44 36.93
CA GLU A 128 2.23 -35.82 38.31
C GLU A 128 0.92 -36.61 38.35
N VAL A 129 0.96 -37.78 38.98
CA VAL A 129 -0.21 -38.65 39.12
C VAL A 129 -0.56 -38.74 40.60
N VAL A 130 -1.78 -38.35 40.94
CA VAL A 130 -2.30 -38.29 42.30
C VAL A 130 -3.39 -39.33 42.46
N ASP A 131 -3.13 -40.30 43.33
CA ASP A 131 -4.15 -41.25 43.80
C ASP A 131 -5.08 -40.53 44.76
N MET A 132 -6.38 -40.52 44.48
CA MET A 132 -7.36 -39.89 45.36
C MET A 132 -7.79 -40.78 46.52
N ASP A 133 -7.25 -42.00 46.63
CA ASP A 133 -7.36 -42.92 47.78
C ASP A 133 -8.79 -43.00 48.36
N ASP A 134 -9.78 -43.08 47.46
CA ASP A 134 -11.18 -43.33 47.77
C ASP A 134 -11.38 -44.84 48.00
N ALA A 135 -10.59 -45.39 48.92
CA ALA A 135 -10.51 -46.80 49.22
C ALA A 135 -11.77 -47.31 49.96
N PHE A 136 -12.82 -47.62 49.21
CA PHE A 136 -13.77 -48.69 49.54
C PHE A 136 -13.43 -49.97 48.74
N TRP A 137 -12.19 -50.43 48.93
CA TRP A 137 -11.67 -51.81 48.95
C TRP A 137 -12.14 -52.91 47.96
N PHE A 138 -12.96 -52.71 46.92
CA PHE A 138 -13.34 -53.87 46.06
C PHE A 138 -13.57 -53.63 44.57
N TRP A 139 -13.11 -52.52 44.01
CA TRP A 139 -13.24 -52.24 42.58
C TRP A 139 -11.91 -51.68 42.08
N GLU A 140 -11.36 -52.27 41.02
CA GLU A 140 -10.31 -51.62 40.22
C GLU A 140 -10.93 -50.38 39.57
N SER A 141 -10.87 -49.24 40.25
CA SER A 141 -10.86 -47.96 39.57
C SER A 141 -9.41 -47.67 39.21
N ASP A 142 -9.18 -47.48 37.91
CA ASP A 142 -7.88 -47.14 37.33
C ASP A 142 -8.12 -45.92 36.41
N THR A 143 -9.17 -45.16 36.70
CA THR A 143 -9.84 -44.21 35.79
C THR A 143 -9.60 -42.78 36.23
N ILE A 144 -9.33 -41.92 35.25
CA ILE A 144 -9.11 -40.49 35.49
C ILE A 144 -10.43 -39.83 35.89
N ASP A 145 -10.41 -39.14 37.04
CA ASP A 145 -11.51 -38.26 37.46
C ASP A 145 -11.28 -36.83 36.98
N LYS A 146 -10.02 -36.37 37.08
CA LYS A 146 -9.64 -35.00 36.71
C LYS A 146 -8.24 -34.96 36.13
N ILE A 147 -8.10 -34.16 35.07
CA ILE A 147 -6.81 -33.80 34.49
C ILE A 147 -6.70 -32.28 34.46
N THR A 148 -5.52 -31.76 34.81
CA THR A 148 -5.19 -30.34 34.65
C THR A 148 -3.84 -30.17 33.97
N ILE A 149 -3.75 -29.19 33.09
CA ILE A 149 -2.50 -28.82 32.42
C ILE A 149 -2.26 -27.34 32.70
N ASP A 150 -1.15 -27.03 33.37
CA ASP A 150 -0.81 -25.68 33.85
C ASP A 150 -1.92 -25.02 34.70
N GLY A 151 -2.71 -25.86 35.39
CA GLY A 151 -3.85 -25.43 36.21
C GLY A 151 -5.18 -25.34 35.48
N ASP A 152 -5.23 -25.53 34.15
CA ASP A 152 -6.47 -25.57 33.40
C ASP A 152 -7.05 -27.00 33.34
N SER A 153 -8.30 -27.16 33.79
CA SER A 153 -9.06 -28.43 33.71
C SER A 153 -9.94 -28.55 32.47
N THR A 154 -10.10 -27.48 31.72
CA THR A 154 -11.04 -27.34 30.61
C THR A 154 -10.28 -26.97 29.35
N PHE A 155 -9.75 -27.99 28.67
CA PHE A 155 -8.98 -27.80 27.44
C PHE A 155 -9.56 -28.57 26.25
N GLY A 156 -9.35 -28.00 25.06
CA GLY A 156 -9.86 -28.53 23.80
C GLY A 156 -8.88 -29.45 23.06
N GLU A 157 -9.39 -30.17 22.06
CA GLU A 157 -8.60 -31.09 21.22
C GLU A 157 -7.42 -30.41 20.51
N TYR A 158 -7.59 -29.16 20.10
CA TYR A 158 -6.61 -28.41 19.29
C TYR A 158 -5.83 -27.36 20.10
N GLU A 159 -5.71 -27.57 21.41
CA GLU A 159 -5.01 -26.67 22.31
C GLU A 159 -3.53 -27.05 22.44
N TYR A 160 -2.68 -26.02 22.53
CA TYR A 160 -1.22 -26.16 22.51
C TYR A 160 -0.62 -25.77 23.86
N PHE A 161 0.15 -26.69 24.44
CA PHE A 161 0.78 -26.54 25.75
C PHE A 161 2.30 -26.56 25.64
N ASP A 162 2.98 -26.01 26.64
CA ASP A 162 4.43 -26.11 26.75
C ASP A 162 4.83 -27.53 27.21
N PRO A 163 5.91 -28.15 26.68
CA PRO A 163 6.35 -29.50 27.08
C PRO A 163 6.73 -29.64 28.55
N SER A 164 7.08 -28.51 29.18
CA SER A 164 7.41 -28.38 30.60
C SER A 164 6.20 -28.04 31.47
N ALA A 165 5.03 -27.80 30.87
CA ALA A 165 3.80 -27.51 31.60
C ALA A 165 3.49 -28.64 32.59
N ARG A 166 3.06 -28.26 33.80
CA ARG A 166 2.74 -29.22 34.85
C ARG A 166 1.41 -29.89 34.50
N VAL A 167 1.44 -31.20 34.31
CA VAL A 167 0.24 -32.02 34.13
C VAL A 167 -0.06 -32.74 35.42
N ILE A 168 -1.24 -32.55 35.98
CA ILE A 168 -1.69 -33.26 37.19
C ILE A 168 -2.88 -34.14 36.78
N ILE A 169 -2.75 -35.44 36.99
CA ILE A 169 -3.78 -36.43 36.74
C ILE A 169 -4.24 -37.00 38.07
N SER A 170 -5.49 -36.77 38.41
CA SER A 170 -6.14 -37.34 39.59
C SER A 170 -6.98 -38.53 39.15
N TYR A 171 -6.71 -39.69 39.76
CA TYR A 171 -7.42 -40.93 39.46
C TYR A 171 -8.02 -41.53 40.74
N HIS A 172 -9.04 -42.35 40.51
CA HIS A 172 -9.61 -43.29 41.48
C HIS A 172 -9.21 -44.69 41.08
#